data_AF-A0A8J5KY93-F1
#
_entry.id   AF-A0A8J5KY93-F1
#
_cell.length_a   1.000
_cell.length_b   1.000
_cell.length_c   1.000
_cell.angle_alpha   90.00
_cell.angle_beta   90.00
_cell.angle_gamma   90.00
#
_symmetry.space_group_name_H-M   'P 1'
#
loop_
_entity.id
_entity.type
_entity.pdbx_description
1 polymer ?
#
loop_
_entity_poly.entity_id
_entity_poly.type
_entity_poly.pdbx_seq_one_letter_code
_entity_poly.pdbx_strand_id
1 'polypeptide(L)'
;MAPSNSASPLAPLLLLFLLLFAATDMADAVRSTPITPLIAFLQSLQSAALASLGSSGFDPKVYVDLPLKRDLASTQAAFDALPRVDGVVPAATLQRYVDEYFGVAGSDLLVAQPADFVAEPEGFLPKVERPEVRAWALQVHALWKNLSRRVADEVREQPERHTLLPLPGPVVVPGSRFREVYYWDSYWSIRGLLVSKMYETAKEIVRNLLSLVETYGFVLNGARAYYTNRSQPPLLSAMVFDIYERTGDMEFVKQAVPLLLKEHKFWNSEVHKVTVQDAQGHKHSLNRYNAMWDRPRPESGTIDEESAARLSSAAQRRNFYHQVASTAESGWDFSSRWMRNSSDLTTLATTSIIPVDLNAFIYKVSYG
;
A
#
# COMPACT_ATOMS: atom_id res chain seq x y z
N MET A 1 -47.52 34.91 23.33
CA MET A 1 -47.34 33.63 22.61
C MET A 1 -46.16 33.79 21.69
N ALA A 2 -45.00 33.26 22.10
CA ALA A 2 -43.76 33.29 21.32
C ALA A 2 -43.65 31.98 20.52
N PRO A 3 -43.10 31.98 19.29
CA PRO A 3 -42.87 30.74 18.56
C PRO A 3 -41.53 30.13 18.96
N SER A 4 -41.58 28.83 19.26
CA SER A 4 -40.45 27.97 19.63
C SER A 4 -39.65 27.56 18.40
N ASN A 5 -38.38 27.99 18.34
CA ASN A 5 -37.35 27.36 17.51
C ASN A 5 -36.92 26.03 18.16
N SER A 6 -37.11 24.91 17.47
CA SER A 6 -36.47 23.63 17.83
C SER A 6 -35.30 23.38 16.90
N ALA A 7 -34.09 23.69 17.39
CA ALA A 7 -32.85 23.26 16.80
C ALA A 7 -32.49 21.86 17.37
N SER A 8 -32.07 20.96 16.48
CA SER A 8 -31.61 19.59 16.74
C SER A 8 -30.41 19.56 17.73
N PRO A 9 -30.38 18.67 18.74
CA PRO A 9 -29.26 18.56 19.66
C PRO A 9 -28.35 17.38 19.29
N LEU A 10 -27.48 17.56 18.28
CA LEU A 10 -26.34 16.66 18.04
C LEU A 10 -25.08 17.48 17.71
N ALA A 11 -24.70 18.33 18.66
CA ALA A 11 -23.37 18.92 18.82
C ALA A 11 -23.39 19.63 20.18
N PRO A 12 -22.77 19.08 21.25
CA PRO A 12 -21.31 19.09 21.36
C PRO A 12 -20.75 17.90 22.16
N LEU A 13 -20.01 16.98 21.51
CA LEU A 13 -19.22 15.97 22.22
C LEU A 13 -17.82 15.77 21.62
N LEU A 14 -17.32 16.79 20.92
CA LEU A 14 -16.02 16.75 20.23
C LEU A 14 -15.00 17.78 20.75
N LEU A 15 -15.22 18.38 21.92
CA LEU A 15 -14.42 19.49 22.43
C LEU A 15 -13.65 19.21 23.72
N LEU A 16 -13.43 17.93 24.08
CA LEU A 16 -12.67 17.58 25.28
C LEU A 16 -11.70 16.40 25.09
N PHE A 17 -10.88 16.41 24.03
CA PHE A 17 -9.72 15.52 23.91
C PHE A 17 -8.55 16.17 23.13
N LEU A 18 -8.51 17.51 23.13
CA LEU A 18 -7.38 18.30 22.65
C LEU A 18 -6.66 18.87 23.87
N LEU A 19 -5.77 18.09 24.49
CA LEU A 19 -4.63 18.53 25.31
C LEU A 19 -3.97 17.27 25.90
N LEU A 20 -2.64 17.21 25.82
CA LEU A 20 -1.74 16.13 26.22
C LEU A 20 -1.54 14.99 25.21
N PHE A 21 -0.78 15.27 24.16
CA PHE A 21 0.39 14.44 23.87
C PHE A 21 1.54 15.37 23.48
N ALA A 22 2.57 15.36 24.31
CA ALA A 22 3.82 16.08 24.08
C ALA A 22 4.38 15.73 22.71
N ALA A 23 4.79 16.76 21.97
CA ALA A 23 5.60 16.62 20.78
C ALA A 23 6.93 15.98 21.19
N THR A 24 7.09 14.70 20.87
CA THR A 24 8.41 14.08 20.72
C THR A 24 8.66 13.91 19.22
N ASP A 25 9.83 14.35 18.80
CA ASP A 25 10.32 14.42 17.42
C ASP A 25 10.03 13.14 16.63
N MET A 26 8.97 13.17 15.81
CA MET A 26 8.72 12.16 14.77
C MET A 26 9.39 12.50 13.44
N ALA A 27 9.98 13.69 13.32
CA ALA A 27 10.60 14.17 12.08
C ALA A 27 11.89 13.42 11.71
N ASP A 28 12.60 12.86 12.70
CA ASP A 28 13.88 12.18 12.48
C ASP A 28 13.77 10.66 12.28
N ALA A 29 12.67 10.02 12.71
CA ALA A 29 12.51 8.56 12.59
C ALA A 29 12.14 8.11 11.16
N VAL A 30 11.65 9.01 10.31
CA VAL A 30 11.17 8.67 8.96
C VAL A 30 12.19 9.02 7.87
N ARG A 31 13.23 9.80 8.19
CA ARG A 31 14.23 10.27 7.21
C ARG A 31 15.37 9.30 6.89
N SER A 32 15.39 8.11 7.47
CA SER A 32 16.19 7.00 6.97
C SER A 32 15.63 5.69 7.49
N THR A 33 14.66 5.08 6.81
CA THR A 33 14.59 3.62 6.86
C THR A 33 15.76 3.15 6.01
N PRO A 34 16.91 2.73 6.59
CA PRO A 34 17.96 2.14 5.78
C PRO A 34 17.29 1.05 4.97
N ILE A 35 17.51 1.05 3.65
CA ILE A 35 17.14 -0.08 2.80
C ILE A 35 17.57 -1.32 3.57
N THR A 36 16.62 -2.12 4.04
CA THR A 36 16.93 -3.26 4.90
C THR A 36 17.98 -4.08 4.16
N PRO A 37 19.02 -4.62 4.84
CA PRO A 37 20.07 -5.39 4.16
C PRO A 37 19.52 -6.45 3.20
N LEU A 38 18.37 -7.06 3.55
CA LEU A 38 17.62 -7.96 2.67
C LEU A 38 17.18 -7.30 1.36
N ILE A 39 16.52 -6.12 1.40
CA ILE A 39 16.02 -5.44 0.21
C ILE A 39 17.17 -5.08 -0.73
N ALA A 40 18.28 -4.57 -0.19
CA ALA A 40 19.46 -4.23 -0.99
C ALA A 40 20.05 -5.47 -1.69
N PHE A 41 20.11 -6.59 -0.96
CA PHE A 41 20.53 -7.87 -1.54
C PHE A 41 19.57 -8.36 -2.63
N LEU A 42 18.26 -8.34 -2.38
CA LEU A 42 17.27 -8.77 -3.36
C LEU A 42 17.27 -7.89 -4.62
N GLN A 43 17.58 -6.59 -4.51
CA GLN A 43 17.80 -5.73 -5.68
C GLN A 43 19.06 -6.12 -6.45
N SER A 44 20.13 -6.55 -5.76
CA SER A 44 21.33 -7.08 -6.41
C SER A 44 21.05 -8.40 -7.14
N LEU A 45 20.26 -9.29 -6.52
CA LEU A 45 19.78 -10.53 -7.14
C LEU A 45 18.90 -10.23 -8.36
N GLN A 46 17.98 -9.26 -8.25
CA GLN A 46 17.12 -8.78 -9.33
C GLN A 46 17.94 -8.32 -10.54
N SER A 47 18.96 -7.47 -10.34
CA SER A 47 19.82 -7.00 -11.43
C SER A 47 20.64 -8.12 -12.06
N ALA A 48 21.15 -9.06 -11.24
CA ALA A 48 21.84 -10.25 -11.76
C ALA A 48 20.91 -11.14 -12.58
N ALA A 49 19.65 -11.30 -12.14
CA ALA A 49 18.66 -12.05 -12.88
C ALA A 49 18.31 -11.42 -14.23
N LEU A 50 18.13 -10.09 -14.29
CA LEU A 50 17.93 -9.39 -15.55
C LEU A 50 19.12 -9.62 -16.51
N ALA A 51 20.35 -9.50 -16.01
CA ALA A 51 21.54 -9.73 -16.83
C ALA A 51 21.67 -11.19 -17.31
N SER A 52 21.23 -12.15 -16.51
CA SER A 52 21.39 -13.58 -16.78
C SER A 52 20.28 -14.17 -17.66
N LEU A 53 19.05 -13.67 -17.50
CA LEU A 53 17.84 -14.22 -18.13
C LEU A 53 17.30 -13.33 -19.26
N GLY A 54 17.75 -12.07 -19.33
CA GLY A 54 17.21 -11.08 -20.25
C GLY A 54 15.87 -10.50 -19.78
N SER A 55 15.30 -9.60 -20.58
CA SER A 55 14.07 -8.88 -20.25
C SER A 55 12.77 -9.64 -20.55
N SER A 56 12.84 -10.71 -21.34
CA SER A 56 11.65 -11.48 -21.73
C SER A 56 11.06 -12.23 -20.53
N GLY A 57 9.83 -11.89 -20.13
CA GLY A 57 9.17 -12.48 -18.96
C GLY A 57 9.82 -12.11 -17.62
N PHE A 58 10.75 -11.15 -17.60
CA PHE A 58 11.39 -10.68 -16.38
C PHE A 58 10.45 -9.74 -15.63
N ASP A 59 10.28 -10.04 -14.35
CA ASP A 59 9.50 -9.23 -13.43
C ASP A 59 10.36 -8.87 -12.21
N PRO A 60 10.76 -7.59 -12.02
CA PRO A 60 11.59 -7.20 -10.90
C PRO A 60 10.95 -7.50 -9.53
N LYS A 61 9.63 -7.42 -9.40
CA LYS A 61 8.93 -7.67 -8.12
C LYS A 61 9.02 -9.12 -7.68
N VAL A 62 9.10 -10.06 -8.63
CA VAL A 62 9.26 -11.48 -8.29
C VAL A 62 10.50 -11.68 -7.41
N TYR A 63 11.61 -11.03 -7.73
CA TYR A 63 12.87 -11.18 -7.00
C TYR A 63 12.87 -10.52 -5.63
N VAL A 64 12.24 -9.35 -5.48
CA VAL A 64 12.14 -8.67 -4.17
C VAL A 64 11.03 -9.24 -3.27
N ASP A 65 10.21 -10.14 -3.79
CA ASP A 65 9.20 -10.89 -3.03
C ASP A 65 9.68 -12.29 -2.60
N LEU A 66 10.91 -12.68 -2.94
CA LEU A 66 11.45 -14.00 -2.57
C LEU A 66 11.75 -14.06 -1.06
N PRO A 67 11.09 -14.95 -0.29
CA PRO A 67 11.47 -15.19 1.09
C PRO A 67 12.74 -16.03 1.15
N LEU A 68 13.60 -15.79 2.14
CA LEU A 68 14.81 -16.60 2.33
C LEU A 68 14.49 -17.95 2.99
N LYS A 69 15.13 -19.03 2.52
CA LYS A 69 15.13 -20.34 3.21
C LYS A 69 16.15 -20.41 4.35
N ARG A 70 17.18 -19.56 4.29
CA ARG A 70 18.31 -19.49 5.23
C ARG A 70 18.49 -18.05 5.70
N ASP A 71 19.43 -17.81 6.62
CA ASP A 71 19.77 -16.45 7.03
C ASP A 71 20.38 -15.64 5.86
N LEU A 72 20.29 -14.32 5.95
CA LEU A 72 20.77 -13.42 4.91
C LEU A 72 22.28 -13.54 4.67
N ALA A 73 23.08 -13.72 5.72
CA ALA A 73 24.54 -13.73 5.60
C ALA A 73 25.02 -14.95 4.82
N SER A 74 24.54 -16.15 5.16
CA SER A 74 24.87 -17.38 4.42
C SER A 74 24.34 -17.36 2.99
N THR A 75 23.16 -16.76 2.78
CA THR A 75 22.55 -16.61 1.45
C THR A 75 23.35 -15.68 0.56
N GLN A 76 23.74 -14.50 1.07
CA GLN A 76 24.59 -13.54 0.37
C GLN A 76 25.97 -14.13 0.05
N ALA A 77 26.62 -14.77 1.01
CA ALA A 77 27.93 -15.37 0.80
C ALA A 77 27.92 -16.42 -0.32
N ALA A 78 26.84 -17.20 -0.43
CA ALA A 78 26.66 -18.16 -1.51
C ALA A 78 26.40 -17.50 -2.87
N PHE A 79 25.69 -16.37 -2.91
CA PHE A 79 25.50 -15.58 -4.14
C PHE A 79 26.82 -15.00 -4.65
N ASP A 80 27.62 -14.46 -3.73
CA ASP A 80 28.91 -13.84 -4.06
C ASP A 80 29.92 -14.87 -4.59
N ALA A 81 29.80 -16.12 -4.15
CA ALA A 81 30.62 -17.24 -4.60
C ALA A 81 30.21 -17.84 -5.96
N LEU A 82 29.09 -17.40 -6.58
CA LEU A 82 28.64 -17.96 -7.85
C LEU A 82 29.63 -17.66 -9.00
N PRO A 83 29.93 -18.63 -9.87
CA PRO A 83 30.81 -18.41 -11.01
C PRO A 83 30.18 -17.40 -11.98
N ARG A 84 31.02 -16.52 -12.52
CA ARG A 84 30.63 -15.47 -13.48
C ARG A 84 31.43 -15.60 -14.77
N VAL A 85 30.75 -15.46 -15.89
CA VAL A 85 31.36 -15.34 -17.23
C VAL A 85 31.08 -13.91 -17.70
N ASP A 86 32.14 -13.14 -17.95
CA ASP A 86 32.05 -11.72 -18.30
C ASP A 86 31.23 -10.88 -17.29
N GLY A 87 31.34 -11.22 -16.00
CA GLY A 87 30.60 -10.56 -14.91
C GLY A 87 29.16 -11.05 -14.70
N VAL A 88 28.62 -11.86 -15.60
CA VAL A 88 27.25 -12.38 -15.56
C VAL A 88 27.20 -13.79 -14.96
N VAL A 89 26.21 -14.09 -14.12
CA VAL A 89 25.98 -15.44 -13.62
C VAL A 89 25.28 -16.26 -14.71
N PRO A 90 25.74 -17.46 -15.08
CA PRO A 90 25.01 -18.29 -16.04
C PRO A 90 23.59 -18.60 -15.54
N ALA A 91 22.58 -18.50 -16.42
CA ALA A 91 21.16 -18.68 -16.08
C ALA A 91 20.87 -19.95 -15.27
N ALA A 92 21.41 -21.10 -15.71
CA ALA A 92 21.22 -22.38 -15.00
C ALA A 92 21.88 -22.42 -13.61
N THR A 93 22.95 -21.66 -13.41
CA THR A 93 23.60 -21.52 -12.10
C THR A 93 22.77 -20.62 -11.19
N LEU A 94 22.28 -19.49 -11.71
CA LEU A 94 21.41 -18.59 -10.96
C LEU A 94 20.11 -19.29 -10.53
N GLN A 95 19.49 -20.05 -11.43
CA GLN A 95 18.26 -20.79 -11.11
C GLN A 95 18.46 -21.78 -9.98
N ARG A 96 19.52 -22.60 -10.03
CA ARG A 96 19.86 -23.54 -8.94
C ARG A 96 20.09 -22.82 -7.62
N TYR A 97 20.76 -21.68 -7.65
CA TYR A 97 20.97 -20.86 -6.47
C TYR A 97 19.65 -20.34 -5.89
N VAL A 98 18.75 -19.80 -6.74
CA VAL A 98 17.43 -19.34 -6.31
C VAL A 98 16.62 -20.50 -5.70
N ASP A 99 16.61 -21.66 -6.37
CA ASP A 99 15.90 -22.85 -5.90
C ASP A 99 16.42 -23.39 -4.57
N GLU A 100 17.73 -23.25 -4.29
CA GLU A 100 18.31 -23.71 -3.03
C GLU A 100 18.05 -22.73 -1.88
N TYR A 101 18.17 -21.42 -2.12
CA TYR A 101 18.23 -20.41 -1.05
C TYR A 101 16.94 -19.63 -0.82
N PHE A 102 15.97 -19.69 -1.73
CA PHE A 102 14.73 -18.90 -1.64
C PHE A 102 13.48 -19.77 -1.74
N GLY A 103 12.43 -19.36 -1.05
CA GLY A 103 11.08 -19.83 -1.31
C GLY A 103 10.53 -19.21 -2.59
N VAL A 104 9.37 -19.70 -3.02
CA VAL A 104 8.67 -19.11 -4.17
C VAL A 104 8.08 -17.76 -3.74
N ALA A 105 8.14 -16.75 -4.60
CA ALA A 105 7.55 -15.45 -4.30
C ALA A 105 6.04 -15.60 -4.03
N GLY A 106 5.59 -15.16 -2.85
CA GLY A 106 4.22 -15.35 -2.35
C GLY A 106 3.98 -16.64 -1.56
N SER A 107 4.98 -17.50 -1.39
CA SER A 107 4.87 -18.67 -0.48
C SER A 107 4.75 -18.25 1.00
N ASP A 108 5.10 -17.00 1.32
CA ASP A 108 4.91 -16.34 2.61
C ASP A 108 3.46 -15.86 2.84
N LEU A 109 2.56 -16.11 1.89
CA LEU A 109 1.15 -15.76 1.95
C LEU A 109 0.26 -16.99 1.68
N LEU A 110 -0.43 -17.45 2.73
CA LEU A 110 -1.24 -18.67 2.71
C LEU A 110 -2.69 -18.39 2.32
N VAL A 111 -3.36 -19.38 1.75
CA VAL A 111 -4.81 -19.31 1.49
C VAL A 111 -5.56 -19.21 2.82
N ALA A 112 -6.52 -18.28 2.91
CA ALA A 112 -7.43 -18.16 4.03
C ALA A 112 -8.88 -18.39 3.57
N GLN A 113 -9.69 -19.00 4.42
CA GLN A 113 -11.13 -19.12 4.19
C GLN A 113 -11.85 -17.98 4.91
N PRO A 114 -12.56 -17.10 4.19
CA PRO A 114 -13.35 -16.05 4.82
C PRO A 114 -14.50 -16.66 5.63
N ALA A 115 -14.59 -16.29 6.92
CA ALA A 115 -15.45 -16.94 7.90
C ALA A 115 -16.96 -16.75 7.64
N ASP A 116 -17.31 -15.65 6.96
CA ASP A 116 -18.68 -15.22 6.66
C ASP A 116 -19.06 -15.41 5.19
N PHE A 117 -18.28 -16.18 4.42
CA PHE A 117 -18.60 -16.49 3.04
C PHE A 117 -19.76 -17.47 2.93
N VAL A 118 -20.74 -17.14 2.09
CA VAL A 118 -21.85 -18.01 1.71
C VAL A 118 -21.98 -18.06 0.20
N ALA A 119 -22.09 -19.25 -0.40
CA ALA A 119 -22.02 -19.40 -1.86
C ALA A 119 -23.08 -18.57 -2.62
N GLU A 120 -24.26 -18.39 -2.03
CA GLU A 120 -25.32 -17.52 -2.55
C GLU A 120 -25.63 -16.42 -1.53
N PRO A 121 -24.99 -15.24 -1.63
CA PRO A 121 -25.22 -14.15 -0.70
C PRO A 121 -26.64 -13.60 -0.83
N GLU A 122 -27.31 -13.49 0.31
CA GLU A 122 -28.60 -12.84 0.38
C GLU A 122 -28.49 -11.33 0.10
N GLY A 123 -29.64 -10.70 -0.21
CA GLY A 123 -29.73 -9.24 -0.37
C GLY A 123 -29.68 -8.81 -1.82
N PHE A 124 -28.48 -8.68 -2.40
CA PHE A 124 -28.37 -8.19 -3.78
C PHE A 124 -28.71 -9.28 -4.81
N LEU A 125 -28.26 -10.52 -4.60
CA LEU A 125 -28.33 -11.57 -5.60
C LEU A 125 -29.78 -11.95 -5.99
N PRO A 126 -30.75 -12.09 -5.04
CA PRO A 126 -32.16 -12.35 -5.40
C PRO A 126 -32.80 -11.26 -6.26
N LYS A 127 -32.25 -10.04 -6.27
CA LYS A 127 -32.76 -8.92 -7.09
C LYS A 127 -32.19 -8.92 -8.51
N VAL A 128 -31.25 -9.81 -8.82
CA VAL A 128 -30.66 -9.95 -10.16
C VAL A 128 -31.53 -10.91 -10.98
N GLU A 129 -32.48 -10.35 -11.73
CA GLU A 129 -33.47 -11.12 -12.49
C GLU A 129 -32.90 -11.85 -13.70
N ARG A 130 -31.89 -11.26 -14.38
CA ARG A 130 -31.28 -11.85 -15.58
C ARG A 130 -30.38 -13.02 -15.19
N PRO A 131 -30.64 -14.26 -15.65
CA PRO A 131 -29.87 -15.44 -15.24
C PRO A 131 -28.38 -15.34 -15.53
N GLU A 132 -27.99 -14.80 -16.69
CA GLU A 132 -26.59 -14.63 -17.08
C GLU A 132 -25.84 -13.66 -16.15
N VAL A 133 -26.49 -12.54 -15.79
CA VAL A 133 -25.92 -11.55 -14.86
C VAL A 133 -25.82 -12.13 -13.46
N ARG A 134 -26.81 -12.93 -13.04
CA ARG A 134 -26.77 -13.64 -11.75
C ARG A 134 -25.62 -14.64 -11.70
N ALA A 135 -25.43 -15.43 -12.76
CA ALA A 135 -24.33 -16.39 -12.87
C ALA A 135 -22.96 -15.68 -12.84
N TRP A 136 -22.80 -14.58 -13.57
CA TRP A 136 -21.59 -13.76 -13.51
C TRP A 136 -21.35 -13.17 -12.12
N ALA A 137 -22.38 -12.65 -11.44
CA ALA A 137 -22.25 -12.11 -10.09
C ALA A 137 -21.81 -13.18 -9.08
N LEU A 138 -22.28 -14.41 -9.22
CA LEU A 138 -21.81 -15.55 -8.41
C LEU A 138 -20.35 -15.90 -8.68
N GLN A 139 -19.88 -15.81 -9.93
CA GLN A 139 -18.47 -16.00 -10.26
C GLN A 139 -17.60 -14.93 -9.60
N VAL A 140 -18.01 -13.65 -9.68
CA VAL A 140 -17.30 -12.55 -9.00
C VAL A 140 -17.30 -12.74 -7.49
N HIS A 141 -18.44 -13.09 -6.89
CA HIS A 141 -18.53 -13.36 -5.46
C HIS A 141 -17.61 -14.52 -5.02
N ALA A 142 -17.55 -15.60 -5.80
CA ALA A 142 -16.69 -16.75 -5.50
C ALA A 142 -15.19 -16.39 -5.49
N LEU A 143 -14.78 -15.30 -6.15
CA LEU A 143 -13.39 -14.83 -6.11
C LEU A 143 -12.95 -14.43 -4.70
N TRP A 144 -13.85 -14.05 -3.79
CA TRP A 144 -13.46 -13.73 -2.41
C TRP A 144 -12.72 -14.90 -1.75
N LYS A 145 -13.17 -16.15 -1.96
CA LYS A 145 -12.43 -17.33 -1.45
C LYS A 145 -11.04 -17.47 -2.08
N ASN A 146 -10.92 -17.14 -3.36
CA ASN A 146 -9.66 -17.25 -4.09
C ASN A 146 -8.70 -16.09 -3.79
N LEU A 147 -9.19 -14.94 -3.33
CA LEU A 147 -8.37 -13.76 -3.03
C LEU A 147 -8.10 -13.59 -1.53
N SER A 148 -8.83 -14.31 -0.68
CA SER A 148 -8.58 -14.34 0.76
C SER A 148 -7.27 -15.05 1.09
N ARG A 149 -6.44 -14.36 1.85
CA ARG A 149 -5.09 -14.80 2.23
C ARG A 149 -4.82 -14.50 3.69
N ARG A 150 -3.86 -15.18 4.30
CA ARG A 150 -3.27 -14.81 5.59
C ARG A 150 -1.75 -14.83 5.45
N VAL A 151 -1.08 -13.96 6.19
CA VAL A 151 0.38 -13.98 6.28
C VAL A 151 0.80 -15.28 7.00
N ALA A 152 1.84 -15.94 6.50
CA ALA A 152 2.38 -17.16 7.11
C ALA A 152 2.99 -16.85 8.49
N ASP A 153 2.95 -17.82 9.40
CA ASP A 153 3.40 -17.61 10.79
C ASP A 153 4.91 -17.34 10.85
N GLU A 154 5.67 -17.92 9.92
CA GLU A 154 7.11 -17.72 9.75
C GLU A 154 7.51 -16.27 9.50
N VAL A 155 6.63 -15.47 8.88
CA VAL A 155 6.88 -14.02 8.65
C VAL A 155 6.98 -13.28 9.97
N ARG A 156 6.22 -13.68 10.98
CA ARG A 156 6.30 -13.11 12.34
C ARG A 156 7.47 -13.70 13.13
N GLU A 157 7.76 -14.98 12.93
CA GLU A 157 8.82 -15.69 13.67
C GLU A 157 10.23 -15.31 13.19
N GLN A 158 10.40 -15.01 11.89
CA GLN A 158 11.68 -14.73 11.24
C GLN A 158 11.57 -13.54 10.26
N PRO A 159 11.12 -12.35 10.72
CA PRO A 159 10.80 -11.22 9.85
C PRO A 159 11.97 -10.75 8.98
N GLU A 160 13.22 -11.01 9.38
CA GLU A 160 14.43 -10.67 8.63
C GLU A 160 14.60 -11.46 7.31
N ARG A 161 13.83 -12.53 7.12
CA ARG A 161 13.84 -13.38 5.91
C ARG A 161 12.78 -13.00 4.90
N HIS A 162 11.90 -12.07 5.24
CA HIS A 162 10.72 -11.75 4.44
C HIS A 162 10.68 -10.25 4.13
N THR A 163 10.25 -9.93 2.92
CA THR A 163 9.81 -8.55 2.63
C THR A 163 8.34 -8.37 2.97
N LEU A 164 7.52 -9.42 3.05
CA LEU A 164 6.14 -9.34 3.53
C LEU A 164 6.12 -8.96 4.99
N LEU A 165 5.22 -8.07 5.38
CA LEU A 165 5.06 -7.63 6.76
C LEU A 165 4.02 -8.50 7.48
N PRO A 166 4.21 -8.79 8.77
CA PRO A 166 3.23 -9.53 9.56
C PRO A 166 1.93 -8.72 9.67
N LEU A 167 0.80 -9.43 9.62
CA LEU A 167 -0.53 -8.86 9.79
C LEU A 167 -1.33 -9.70 10.79
N PRO A 168 -2.16 -9.09 11.65
CA PRO A 168 -2.88 -9.82 12.71
C PRO A 168 -3.96 -10.77 12.19
N GLY A 169 -4.52 -10.53 10.99
CA GLY A 169 -5.65 -11.30 10.47
C GLY A 169 -5.58 -11.55 8.96
N PRO A 170 -6.59 -12.22 8.39
CA PRO A 170 -6.68 -12.45 6.96
C PRO A 170 -6.92 -11.16 6.17
N VAL A 171 -6.46 -11.14 4.93
CA VAL A 171 -6.60 -10.05 3.98
C VAL A 171 -7.28 -10.53 2.69
N VAL A 172 -7.72 -9.59 1.87
CA VAL A 172 -8.05 -9.83 0.46
C VAL A 172 -6.99 -9.13 -0.38
N VAL A 173 -6.34 -9.87 -1.28
CA VAL A 173 -5.34 -9.31 -2.20
C VAL A 173 -5.97 -8.96 -3.55
N PRO A 174 -5.43 -8.01 -4.33
CA PRO A 174 -5.91 -7.73 -5.69
C PRO A 174 -5.78 -8.96 -6.62
N GLY A 175 -4.72 -9.76 -6.42
CA GLY A 175 -4.48 -11.01 -7.13
C GLY A 175 -3.26 -11.00 -8.06
N SER A 176 -2.91 -12.19 -8.56
CA SER A 176 -1.75 -12.41 -9.45
C SER A 176 -0.43 -11.94 -8.82
N ARG A 177 0.28 -10.98 -9.45
CA ARG A 177 1.54 -10.37 -8.98
C ARG A 177 1.41 -9.62 -7.64
N PHE A 178 0.20 -9.16 -7.31
CA PHE A 178 -0.10 -8.41 -6.09
C PHE A 178 -0.42 -9.39 -4.96
N ARG A 179 0.60 -9.66 -4.13
CA ARG A 179 0.64 -10.74 -3.14
C ARG A 179 0.80 -10.19 -1.72
N GLU A 180 0.15 -9.06 -1.50
CA GLU A 180 0.04 -8.35 -0.25
C GLU A 180 -1.27 -7.55 -0.26
N VAL A 181 -1.73 -7.12 0.91
CA VAL A 181 -2.82 -6.14 0.99
C VAL A 181 -2.34 -4.81 0.43
N TYR A 182 -3.16 -4.16 -0.38
CA TYR A 182 -2.97 -2.80 -0.89
C TYR A 182 -4.02 -1.87 -0.29
N TYR A 183 -3.62 -0.66 0.05
CA TYR A 183 -4.46 0.24 0.85
C TYR A 183 -5.75 0.64 0.12
N TRP A 184 -5.66 1.36 -0.99
CA TRP A 184 -6.87 1.92 -1.62
C TRP A 184 -7.71 0.85 -2.34
N ASP A 185 -7.08 -0.23 -2.83
CA ASP A 185 -7.75 -1.41 -3.41
C ASP A 185 -8.66 -2.10 -2.38
N SER A 186 -8.25 -2.07 -1.10
CA SER A 186 -9.03 -2.63 0.00
C SER A 186 -10.38 -1.91 0.16
N TYR A 187 -10.48 -0.62 -0.16
CA TYR A 187 -11.75 0.10 -0.08
C TYR A 187 -12.76 -0.49 -1.06
N TRP A 188 -12.36 -0.68 -2.31
CA TRP A 188 -13.23 -1.25 -3.34
C TRP A 188 -13.58 -2.71 -3.06
N SER A 189 -12.63 -3.48 -2.53
CA SER A 189 -12.87 -4.85 -2.06
C SER A 189 -13.91 -4.87 -0.93
N ILE A 190 -13.76 -3.99 0.07
CA ILE A 190 -14.70 -3.84 1.18
C ILE A 190 -16.10 -3.48 0.65
N ARG A 191 -16.23 -2.56 -0.30
CA ARG A 191 -17.55 -2.25 -0.91
C ARG A 191 -18.22 -3.50 -1.47
N GLY A 192 -17.47 -4.37 -2.16
CA GLY A 192 -17.96 -5.65 -2.68
C GLY A 192 -18.30 -6.67 -1.59
N LEU A 193 -17.48 -6.75 -0.54
CA LEU A 193 -17.72 -7.60 0.63
C LEU A 193 -18.99 -7.19 1.39
N LEU A 194 -19.22 -5.88 1.58
CA LEU A 194 -20.43 -5.36 2.23
C LEU A 194 -21.69 -5.70 1.43
N VAL A 195 -21.63 -5.63 0.09
CA VAL A 195 -22.73 -6.09 -0.78
C VAL A 195 -22.96 -7.60 -0.63
N SER A 196 -21.87 -8.35 -0.45
CA SER A 196 -21.89 -9.80 -0.22
C SER A 196 -22.26 -10.19 1.23
N LYS A 197 -22.59 -9.22 2.10
CA LYS A 197 -22.82 -9.39 3.55
C LYS A 197 -21.63 -9.99 4.33
N MET A 198 -20.42 -9.88 3.79
CA MET A 198 -19.17 -10.38 4.40
C MET A 198 -18.54 -9.32 5.32
N TYR A 199 -19.25 -8.97 6.40
CA TYR A 199 -18.89 -7.87 7.28
C TYR A 199 -17.67 -8.14 8.16
N GLU A 200 -17.48 -9.38 8.63
CA GLU A 200 -16.34 -9.73 9.47
C GLU A 200 -15.06 -9.80 8.62
N THR A 201 -15.15 -10.33 7.40
CA THR A 201 -14.02 -10.24 6.44
C THR A 201 -13.64 -8.78 6.16
N ALA A 202 -14.61 -7.88 6.00
CA ALA A 202 -14.33 -6.45 5.83
C ALA A 202 -13.66 -5.81 7.07
N LYS A 203 -14.11 -6.15 8.28
CA LYS A 203 -13.48 -5.69 9.54
C LYS A 203 -12.05 -6.19 9.68
N GLU A 204 -11.76 -7.44 9.34
CA GLU A 204 -10.40 -8.00 9.40
C GLU A 204 -9.43 -7.25 8.48
N ILE A 205 -9.85 -6.91 7.25
CA ILE A 205 -9.04 -6.08 6.34
C ILE A 205 -8.72 -4.74 7.02
N VAL A 206 -9.73 -4.06 7.58
CA VAL A 206 -9.51 -2.76 8.24
C VAL A 206 -8.64 -2.89 9.49
N ARG A 207 -8.79 -3.94 10.30
CA ARG A 207 -7.93 -4.21 11.47
C ARG A 207 -6.47 -4.36 11.05
N ASN A 208 -6.20 -5.03 9.93
CA ASN A 208 -4.86 -5.11 9.35
C ASN A 208 -4.33 -3.73 8.97
N LEU A 209 -5.11 -2.91 8.26
CA LEU A 209 -4.69 -1.54 7.89
C LEU A 209 -4.45 -0.65 9.13
N LEU A 210 -5.30 -0.77 10.15
CA LEU A 210 -5.14 -0.08 11.44
C LEU A 210 -3.84 -0.49 12.15
N SER A 211 -3.46 -1.78 12.12
CA SER A 211 -2.18 -2.23 12.68
C SER A 211 -0.95 -1.64 11.97
N LEU A 212 -1.07 -1.36 10.66
CA LEU A 212 -0.03 -0.65 9.91
C LEU A 212 0.07 0.82 10.37
N VAL A 213 -1.06 1.48 10.63
CA VAL A 213 -1.05 2.84 11.20
C VAL A 213 -0.47 2.85 12.61
N GLU A 214 -0.79 1.85 13.43
CA GLU A 214 -0.24 1.71 14.77
C GLU A 214 1.29 1.58 14.72
N THR A 215 1.81 0.76 13.82
CA THR A 215 3.25 0.48 13.71
C THR A 215 4.03 1.59 12.98
N TYR A 216 3.54 2.05 11.83
CA TYR A 216 4.26 2.95 10.91
C TYR A 216 3.75 4.39 10.92
N GLY A 217 2.60 4.65 11.53
CA GLY A 217 1.97 5.98 11.62
C GLY A 217 1.00 6.31 10.48
N PHE A 218 0.95 5.48 9.44
CA PHE A 218 0.06 5.60 8.30
C PHE A 218 -0.15 4.23 7.64
N VAL A 219 -1.16 4.09 6.79
CA VAL A 219 -1.34 2.86 6.02
C VAL A 219 -0.32 2.85 4.88
N LEU A 220 0.46 1.77 4.77
CA LEU A 220 1.45 1.62 3.70
C LEU A 220 0.76 1.38 2.35
N ASN A 221 1.42 1.71 1.24
CA ASN A 221 0.95 1.36 -0.11
C ASN A 221 0.51 -0.11 -0.20
N GLY A 222 1.37 -1.01 0.27
CA GLY A 222 1.01 -2.38 0.60
C GLY A 222 1.87 -2.92 1.75
N ALA A 223 1.53 -4.10 2.27
CA ALA A 223 2.19 -4.68 3.44
C ALA A 223 3.55 -5.36 3.11
N ARG A 224 4.45 -4.63 2.44
CA ARG A 224 5.84 -5.06 2.19
C ARG A 224 6.81 -4.02 2.74
N ALA A 225 7.98 -4.46 3.22
CA ALA A 225 9.01 -3.61 3.81
C ALA A 225 9.48 -2.50 2.84
N TYR A 226 9.50 -2.76 1.53
CA TYR A 226 9.85 -1.74 0.52
C TYR A 226 8.76 -0.68 0.28
N TYR A 227 7.59 -0.81 0.92
CA TYR A 227 6.51 0.18 0.91
C TYR A 227 6.46 1.04 2.18
N THR A 228 7.33 0.85 3.18
CA THR A 228 7.32 1.65 4.43
C THR A 228 7.67 3.13 4.24
N ASN A 229 8.04 3.54 3.04
CA ASN A 229 8.35 4.93 2.67
C ASN A 229 7.19 5.69 2.04
N ARG A 230 6.05 5.04 1.76
CA ARG A 230 4.92 5.67 1.05
C ARG A 230 3.58 5.06 1.38
N SER A 231 2.54 5.89 1.30
CA SER A 231 1.15 5.47 1.50
C SER A 231 0.45 5.16 0.17
N GLN A 232 -0.88 5.30 0.16
CA GLN A 232 -1.79 5.27 -0.97
C GLN A 232 -3.01 6.16 -0.65
N PRO A 233 -3.93 6.44 -1.60
CA PRO A 233 -5.07 7.32 -1.35
C PRO A 233 -5.84 7.00 -0.05
N PRO A 234 -6.01 7.98 0.87
CA PRO A 234 -6.45 7.71 2.24
C PRO A 234 -7.96 7.47 2.35
N LEU A 235 -8.34 6.20 2.38
CA LEU A 235 -9.74 5.76 2.43
C LEU A 235 -10.11 5.02 3.72
N LEU A 236 -9.21 4.91 4.70
CA LEU A 236 -9.42 4.11 5.91
C LEU A 236 -10.65 4.58 6.73
N SER A 237 -10.85 5.89 6.88
CA SER A 237 -12.04 6.40 7.59
C SER A 237 -13.35 6.04 6.88
N ALA A 238 -13.36 6.09 5.54
CA ALA A 238 -14.51 5.70 4.74
C ALA A 238 -14.79 4.20 4.87
N MET A 239 -13.76 3.35 4.90
CA MET A 239 -13.92 1.91 5.16
C MET A 239 -14.57 1.66 6.52
N VAL A 240 -14.07 2.31 7.58
CA VAL A 240 -14.61 2.18 8.95
C VAL A 240 -16.08 2.63 8.98
N PHE A 241 -16.39 3.77 8.37
CA PHE A 241 -17.75 4.31 8.32
C PHE A 241 -18.71 3.40 7.56
N ASP A 242 -18.32 2.91 6.37
CA ASP A 242 -19.15 2.03 5.56
C ASP A 242 -19.47 0.70 6.27
N ILE A 243 -18.50 0.15 7.01
CA ILE A 243 -18.71 -1.04 7.85
C ILE A 243 -19.67 -0.72 9.00
N TYR A 244 -19.49 0.42 9.67
CA TYR A 244 -20.37 0.86 10.75
C TYR A 244 -21.83 1.02 10.27
N GLU A 245 -22.06 1.65 9.10
CA GLU A 245 -23.41 1.80 8.55
C GLU A 245 -24.14 0.47 8.33
N ARG A 246 -23.39 -0.62 8.09
CA ARG A 246 -23.97 -1.96 7.86
C ARG A 246 -24.10 -2.78 9.14
N THR A 247 -23.29 -2.51 10.15
CA THR A 247 -23.16 -3.37 11.34
C THR A 247 -23.62 -2.73 12.63
N GLY A 248 -23.63 -1.40 12.72
CA GLY A 248 -23.85 -0.66 13.97
C GLY A 248 -22.76 -0.86 15.02
N ASP A 249 -21.61 -1.44 14.65
CA ASP A 249 -20.53 -1.80 15.58
C ASP A 249 -19.76 -0.56 16.06
N MET A 250 -20.28 0.07 17.11
CA MET A 250 -19.68 1.26 17.69
C MET A 250 -18.35 0.99 18.41
N GLU A 251 -18.12 -0.23 18.90
CA GLU A 251 -16.85 -0.59 19.55
C GLU A 251 -15.72 -0.65 18.52
N PHE A 252 -15.99 -1.20 17.33
CA PHE A 252 -15.05 -1.14 16.21
C PHE A 252 -14.66 0.30 15.83
N VAL A 253 -15.63 1.22 15.78
CA VAL A 253 -15.37 2.65 15.50
C VAL A 253 -14.51 3.27 16.60
N LYS A 254 -14.83 3.04 17.88
CA LYS A 254 -14.06 3.57 19.02
C LYS A 254 -12.60 3.12 18.98
N GLN A 255 -12.34 1.87 18.60
CA GLN A 255 -10.98 1.34 18.44
C GLN A 255 -10.24 1.97 17.24
N ALA A 256 -10.96 2.26 16.14
CA ALA A 256 -10.36 2.81 14.93
C ALA A 256 -10.00 4.31 15.06
N VAL A 257 -10.82 5.11 15.75
CA VAL A 257 -10.69 6.58 15.79
C VAL A 257 -9.30 7.08 16.18
N PRO A 258 -8.64 6.58 17.25
CA PRO A 258 -7.28 7.04 17.61
C PRO A 258 -6.26 6.84 16.49
N LEU A 259 -6.39 5.75 15.73
CA LEU A 259 -5.50 5.41 14.62
C LEU A 259 -5.85 6.22 13.37
N LEU A 260 -7.13 6.47 13.08
CA LEU A 260 -7.55 7.40 12.02
C LEU A 260 -6.99 8.81 12.26
N LEU A 261 -6.99 9.29 13.50
CA LEU A 261 -6.37 10.57 13.86
C LEU A 261 -4.85 10.56 13.68
N LYS A 262 -4.20 9.41 13.91
CA LYS A 262 -2.75 9.24 13.68
C LYS A 262 -2.42 9.32 12.19
N GLU A 263 -3.19 8.64 11.34
CA GLU A 263 -3.02 8.72 9.89
C GLU A 263 -3.34 10.13 9.35
N HIS A 264 -4.36 10.79 9.88
CA HIS A 264 -4.68 12.18 9.52
C HIS A 264 -3.52 13.13 9.81
N LYS A 265 -2.82 12.95 10.95
CA LYS A 265 -1.60 13.70 11.27
C LYS A 265 -0.48 13.44 10.28
N PHE A 266 -0.30 12.21 9.80
CA PHE A 266 0.67 11.89 8.75
C PHE A 266 0.38 12.70 7.48
N TRP A 267 -0.86 12.70 6.98
CA TRP A 267 -1.23 13.45 5.78
C TRP A 267 -1.10 14.97 5.97
N ASN A 268 -1.27 15.48 7.20
CA ASN A 268 -1.12 16.90 7.54
C ASN A 268 0.29 17.31 8.02
N SER A 269 1.27 16.41 7.90
CA SER A 269 2.68 16.65 8.18
C SER A 269 3.30 17.67 7.20
N GLU A 270 4.47 18.18 7.53
CA GLU A 270 5.18 19.19 6.73
C GLU A 270 5.52 18.73 5.31
N VAL A 271 5.75 17.43 5.11
CA VAL A 271 6.13 16.91 3.79
C VAL A 271 4.94 16.87 2.82
N HIS A 272 3.75 16.56 3.33
CA HIS A 272 2.53 16.43 2.53
C HIS A 272 1.74 17.73 2.45
N LYS A 273 1.79 18.59 3.46
CA LYS A 273 1.03 19.85 3.50
C LYS A 273 1.76 20.97 2.76
N VAL A 274 1.02 21.70 1.94
CA VAL A 274 1.50 22.85 1.16
C VAL A 274 0.52 24.01 1.36
N THR A 275 1.07 25.20 1.58
CA THR A 275 0.29 26.44 1.60
C THR A 275 0.22 27.01 0.20
N VAL A 276 -0.99 27.18 -0.33
CA VAL A 276 -1.25 27.85 -1.61
C VAL A 276 -1.97 29.18 -1.36
N GLN A 277 -1.78 30.14 -2.25
CA GLN A 277 -2.46 31.43 -2.20
C GLN A 277 -3.45 31.53 -3.35
N ASP A 278 -4.70 31.91 -3.07
CA ASP A 278 -5.70 32.15 -4.11
C ASP A 278 -5.53 33.52 -4.78
N ALA A 279 -6.35 33.80 -5.80
CA ALA A 279 -6.31 35.05 -6.54
C ALA A 279 -6.69 36.28 -5.70
N GLN A 280 -7.37 36.08 -4.56
CA GLN A 280 -7.77 37.11 -3.61
C GLN A 280 -6.71 37.33 -2.51
N GLY A 281 -5.65 36.53 -2.52
CA GLY A 281 -4.57 36.60 -1.57
C GLY A 281 -4.77 35.78 -0.30
N HIS A 282 -5.86 35.01 -0.18
CA HIS A 282 -6.06 34.12 0.98
C HIS A 282 -5.15 32.90 0.88
N LYS A 283 -4.67 32.45 2.04
CA LYS A 283 -3.83 31.26 2.16
C LYS A 283 -4.68 30.05 2.51
N HIS A 284 -4.50 28.98 1.75
CA HIS A 284 -5.16 27.69 1.93
C HIS A 284 -4.10 26.62 2.20
N SER A 285 -4.40 25.69 3.12
CA SER A 285 -3.57 24.51 3.35
C SER A 285 -4.16 23.33 2.59
N LEU A 286 -3.38 22.76 1.68
CA LEU A 286 -3.75 21.59 0.87
C LEU A 286 -2.66 20.54 0.98
N ASN A 287 -2.94 19.33 0.51
CA ASN A 287 -2.04 18.19 0.60
C ASN A 287 -1.57 17.74 -0.79
N ARG A 288 -0.40 17.11 -0.84
CA ARG A 288 0.18 16.45 -2.02
C ARG A 288 0.70 15.06 -1.69
N TYR A 289 0.77 14.20 -2.70
CA TYR A 289 1.56 12.98 -2.62
C TYR A 289 3.05 13.34 -2.63
N ASN A 290 3.80 12.75 -1.70
CA ASN A 290 5.20 13.04 -1.46
C ASN A 290 5.89 11.88 -0.75
N ALA A 291 6.16 10.80 -1.49
CA ALA A 291 6.79 9.60 -0.95
C ALA A 291 8.19 9.89 -0.41
N MET A 292 8.58 9.22 0.66
CA MET A 292 9.83 9.43 1.39
C MET A 292 10.95 8.54 0.83
N TRP A 293 11.10 8.57 -0.50
CA TRP A 293 12.03 7.72 -1.25
C TRP A 293 12.59 8.48 -2.45
N ASP A 294 13.89 8.33 -2.74
CA ASP A 294 14.60 9.02 -3.84
C ASP A 294 15.58 8.10 -4.60
N ARG A 295 15.33 6.79 -4.53
CA ARG A 295 16.13 5.72 -5.16
C ARG A 295 15.23 4.86 -6.07
N PRO A 296 15.78 3.98 -6.92
CA PRO A 296 14.95 3.03 -7.66
C PRO A 296 14.01 2.28 -6.69
N ARG A 297 12.73 2.15 -7.03
CA ARG A 297 11.77 1.41 -6.19
C ARG A 297 12.13 -0.07 -6.24
N PRO A 298 12.29 -0.78 -5.11
CA PRO A 298 12.73 -2.17 -5.13
C PRO A 298 11.90 -3.09 -6.03
N GLU A 299 10.58 -2.92 -6.06
CA GLU A 299 9.67 -3.73 -6.89
C GLU A 299 9.72 -3.44 -8.39
N SER A 300 10.44 -2.39 -8.79
CA SER A 300 10.61 -1.91 -10.17
C SER A 300 12.04 -1.42 -10.44
N GLY A 301 13.04 -1.88 -9.68
CA GLY A 301 14.34 -1.22 -9.57
C GLY A 301 15.05 -1.08 -10.91
N THR A 302 15.19 -2.18 -11.63
CA THR A 302 15.81 -2.20 -12.97
C THR A 302 15.08 -1.34 -13.99
N ILE A 303 13.74 -1.23 -13.90
CA ILE A 303 12.91 -0.41 -14.81
C ILE A 303 13.08 1.08 -14.51
N ASP A 304 13.10 1.44 -13.22
CA ASP A 304 13.32 2.81 -12.78
C ASP A 304 14.74 3.26 -13.20
N GLU A 305 15.75 2.40 -13.04
CA GLU A 305 17.14 2.66 -13.47
C GLU A 305 17.26 2.83 -14.98
N GLU A 306 16.65 1.95 -15.77
CA GLU A 306 16.62 2.06 -17.24
C GLU A 306 15.96 3.38 -17.68
N SER A 307 14.82 3.73 -17.08
CA SER A 307 14.11 4.99 -17.37
C SER A 307 14.96 6.22 -17.05
N ALA A 308 15.77 6.13 -15.99
CA ALA A 308 16.65 7.20 -15.53
C ALA A 308 17.99 7.27 -16.30
N ALA A 309 18.33 6.27 -17.12
CA ALA A 309 19.64 6.15 -17.77
C ALA A 309 19.97 7.34 -18.69
N ARG A 310 18.96 7.97 -19.29
CA ARG A 310 19.13 9.16 -20.15
C ARG A 310 19.30 10.47 -19.39
N LEU A 311 19.16 10.47 -18.07
CA LEU A 311 19.34 11.66 -17.24
C LEU A 311 20.83 11.84 -16.90
N SER A 312 21.36 13.02 -17.20
CA SER A 312 22.80 13.27 -17.19
C SER A 312 23.39 13.31 -15.77
N SER A 313 22.68 13.83 -14.79
CA SER A 313 23.20 14.00 -13.41
C SER A 313 22.56 13.05 -12.38
N ALA A 314 23.33 12.71 -11.35
CA ALA A 314 22.83 11.95 -10.19
C ALA A 314 21.70 12.69 -9.45
N ALA A 315 21.71 14.04 -9.43
CA ALA A 315 20.65 14.84 -8.85
C ALA A 315 19.33 14.71 -9.63
N GLN A 316 19.38 14.75 -10.97
CA GLN A 316 18.21 14.52 -11.81
C GLN A 316 17.64 13.11 -11.63
N ARG A 317 18.51 12.09 -11.56
CA ARG A 317 18.09 10.70 -11.32
C ARG A 317 17.39 10.55 -9.96
N ARG A 318 17.98 11.08 -8.88
CA ARG A 318 17.35 11.08 -7.54
C ARG A 318 16.01 11.80 -7.52
N ASN A 319 15.92 12.97 -8.15
CA ASN A 319 14.64 13.67 -8.29
C ASN A 319 13.62 12.82 -9.06
N PHE A 320 14.01 12.23 -10.19
CA PHE A 320 13.13 11.35 -10.96
C PHE A 320 12.60 10.18 -10.12
N TYR A 321 13.48 9.49 -9.39
CA TYR A 321 13.09 8.40 -8.49
C TYR A 321 12.10 8.86 -7.40
N HIS A 322 12.31 10.05 -6.86
CA HIS A 322 11.38 10.64 -5.91
C HIS A 322 10.01 10.95 -6.49
N GLN A 323 9.96 11.45 -7.73
CA GLN A 323 8.70 11.66 -8.44
C GLN A 323 8.01 10.32 -8.77
N VAL A 324 8.78 9.31 -9.17
CA VAL A 324 8.27 7.96 -9.44
C VAL A 324 7.64 7.34 -8.19
N ALA A 325 8.33 7.37 -7.05
CA ALA A 325 7.81 6.86 -5.78
C ALA A 325 6.55 7.61 -5.32
N SER A 326 6.53 8.94 -5.48
CA SER A 326 5.36 9.77 -5.16
C SER A 326 4.19 9.52 -6.10
N THR A 327 4.46 9.12 -7.34
CA THR A 327 3.42 8.71 -8.29
C THR A 327 2.81 7.37 -7.87
N ALA A 328 3.62 6.43 -7.39
CA ALA A 328 3.09 5.18 -6.82
C ALA A 328 2.26 5.42 -5.55
N GLU A 329 2.61 6.41 -4.72
CA GLU A 329 1.78 6.84 -3.59
C GLU A 329 0.40 7.38 -4.03
N SER A 330 0.30 7.94 -5.23
CA SER A 330 -0.98 8.42 -5.75
C SER A 330 -1.96 7.30 -6.15
N GLY A 331 -1.46 6.08 -6.35
CA GLY A 331 -2.21 4.97 -6.97
C GLY A 331 -2.35 5.06 -8.49
N TRP A 332 -1.77 6.09 -9.13
CA TRP A 332 -1.86 6.35 -10.56
C TRP A 332 -0.46 6.31 -11.23
N ASP A 333 0.33 5.27 -10.94
CA ASP A 333 1.62 5.00 -11.58
C ASP A 333 1.47 4.15 -12.86
N PHE A 334 1.57 4.71 -14.07
CA PHE A 334 1.83 6.12 -14.41
C PHE A 334 0.73 6.74 -15.26
N SER A 335 0.69 8.07 -15.30
CA SER A 335 -0.30 8.85 -16.01
C SER A 335 0.30 10.17 -16.50
N SER A 336 -0.13 10.63 -17.68
CA SER A 336 0.20 11.97 -18.22
C SER A 336 -0.20 13.10 -17.27
N ARG A 337 -1.17 12.86 -16.37
CA ARG A 337 -1.57 13.76 -15.28
C ARG A 337 -0.38 14.29 -14.48
N TRP A 338 0.65 13.47 -14.31
CA TRP A 338 1.80 13.75 -13.47
C TRP A 338 3.02 14.25 -14.22
N MET A 339 2.95 14.38 -15.55
CA MET A 339 4.10 14.63 -16.41
C MET A 339 4.03 16.04 -17.00
N ARG A 340 5.15 16.78 -16.99
CA ARG A 340 5.21 18.09 -17.69
C ARG A 340 5.15 17.94 -19.21
N ASN A 341 5.64 16.82 -19.73
CA ASN A 341 5.47 16.40 -21.11
C ASN A 341 4.83 14.99 -21.09
N SER A 342 3.62 14.87 -21.63
CA SER A 342 2.80 13.64 -21.56
C SER A 342 3.41 12.42 -22.25
N SER A 343 4.43 12.58 -23.09
CA SER A 343 5.13 11.48 -23.77
C SER A 343 6.49 11.14 -23.14
N ASP A 344 6.89 11.85 -22.09
CA ASP A 344 8.21 11.73 -21.47
C ASP A 344 8.10 11.46 -19.95
N LEU A 345 8.30 10.19 -19.55
CA LEU A 345 8.22 9.76 -18.15
C LEU A 345 9.23 10.48 -17.24
N THR A 346 10.39 10.89 -17.76
CA THR A 346 11.39 11.59 -16.94
C THR A 346 10.96 13.00 -16.53
N THR A 347 9.85 13.49 -17.09
CA THR A 347 9.25 14.78 -16.74
C THR A 347 8.17 14.69 -15.66
N LEU A 348 8.05 13.55 -14.96
CA LEU A 348 7.21 13.44 -13.77
C LEU A 348 7.47 14.60 -12.79
N ALA A 349 6.40 15.15 -12.24
CA ALA A 349 6.41 16.29 -11.33
C ALA A 349 5.30 16.18 -10.27
N THR A 350 4.94 14.95 -9.90
CA THR A 350 3.89 14.60 -8.93
C THR A 350 3.94 15.43 -7.66
N THR A 351 5.12 15.64 -7.06
CA THR A 351 5.24 16.41 -5.80
C THR A 351 5.07 17.92 -5.97
N SER A 352 4.98 18.39 -7.22
CA SER A 352 4.65 19.79 -7.56
C SER A 352 3.17 19.99 -7.88
N ILE A 353 2.36 18.92 -7.87
CA ILE A 353 0.94 18.96 -8.19
C ILE A 353 0.13 18.83 -6.91
N ILE A 354 -0.88 19.69 -6.75
CA ILE A 354 -1.88 19.59 -5.67
C ILE A 354 -3.05 18.75 -6.19
N PRO A 355 -3.19 17.47 -5.77
CA PRO A 355 -4.15 16.55 -6.37
C PRO A 355 -5.57 16.78 -5.80
N VAL A 356 -6.57 16.96 -6.68
CA VAL A 356 -7.96 17.15 -6.26
C VAL A 356 -8.52 15.94 -5.50
N ASP A 357 -8.16 14.74 -5.91
CA ASP A 357 -8.53 13.47 -5.29
C ASP A 357 -8.03 13.38 -3.84
N LEU A 358 -6.73 13.57 -3.62
CA LEU A 358 -6.15 13.52 -2.28
C LEU A 358 -6.85 14.48 -1.32
N ASN A 359 -7.05 15.73 -1.76
CA ASN A 359 -7.69 16.75 -0.93
C ASN A 359 -9.18 16.46 -0.68
N ALA A 360 -9.88 15.85 -1.64
CA ALA A 360 -11.24 15.36 -1.42
C ALA A 360 -11.30 14.21 -0.39
N PHE A 361 -10.35 13.28 -0.43
CA PHE A 361 -10.26 12.21 0.57
C PHE A 361 -9.97 12.75 1.98
N ILE A 362 -9.00 13.65 2.11
CA ILE A 362 -8.64 14.25 3.42
C ILE A 362 -9.78 15.13 3.95
N TYR A 363 -10.50 15.85 3.07
CA TYR A 363 -11.69 16.60 3.47
C TYR A 363 -12.74 15.66 4.06
N LYS A 364 -12.99 14.51 3.42
CA LYS A 364 -13.92 13.49 3.93
C LYS A 364 -13.48 12.95 5.29
N VAL A 365 -12.19 12.72 5.53
CA VAL A 365 -11.68 12.31 6.86
C VAL A 365 -11.96 13.36 7.94
N SER A 366 -11.95 14.66 7.58
CA SER A 366 -12.03 15.76 8.54
C SER A 366 -13.48 16.19 8.86
N TYR A 367 -14.42 15.94 7.94
CA TYR A 367 -15.78 16.50 8.02
C TYR A 367 -16.90 15.51 7.65
N GLY A 368 -16.58 14.31 7.15
CA GLY A 368 -17.53 13.25 6.85
C GLY A 368 -17.54 12.19 7.94
#